data_AF-A0A3D5YLC0-F1
#
_entry.id   AF-A0A3D5YLC0-F1
#
_cell.length_a   1.000
_cell.length_b   1.000
_cell.length_c   1.000
_cell.angle_alpha   90.00
_cell.angle_beta   90.00
_cell.angle_gamma   90.00
#
_symmetry.space_group_name_H-M   'P 1'
#
loop_
_entity.id
_entity.type
_entity.pdbx_description
1 polymer ?
#
loop_
_entity_poly.entity_id
_entity_poly.type
_entity_poly.pdbx_seq_one_letter_code
_entity_poly.pdbx_strand_id
1 'polypeptide(L)'
;LWAYITAFIPAVWNGVNGWFPFLERILWTAALTIPFDVRDSSIDSKSIKTLPHLLGARNSIFIAHAFLWLSFATLVLYFGLPLPATFLLFCFFATVIIIANHRFGDLYYSFFIEGLPWLLLGLVALLPYL
;
A
#
# COMPACT_ATOMS: atom_id res chain seq x y z
N LEU A 1 -11.93 -5.27 7.64
CA LEU A 1 -12.30 -4.51 8.86
C LEU A 1 -11.62 -3.16 8.93
N TRP A 2 -10.28 -3.10 8.92
CA TRP A 2 -9.54 -1.84 9.08
C TRP A 2 -9.95 -0.76 8.07
N ALA A 3 -9.95 -1.06 6.76
CA ALA A 3 -10.39 -0.11 5.73
C ALA A 3 -11.84 0.40 5.94
N TYR A 4 -12.71 -0.44 6.50
CA TYR A 4 -14.09 -0.05 6.80
C TYR A 4 -14.14 1.02 7.91
N ILE A 5 -13.39 0.79 8.99
CA ILE A 5 -13.34 1.68 10.15
C ILE A 5 -12.58 2.98 9.81
N THR A 6 -11.49 2.90 9.06
CA THR A 6 -10.61 4.06 8.82
C THR A 6 -10.95 4.87 7.57
N ALA A 7 -11.78 4.35 6.66
CA ALA A 7 -12.10 5.04 5.41
C ALA A 7 -13.61 5.06 5.10
N PHE A 8 -14.31 3.91 5.17
CA PHE A 8 -15.74 3.86 4.84
C PHE A 8 -16.61 4.67 5.82
N ILE A 9 -16.51 4.37 7.12
CA ILE A 9 -17.32 5.04 8.16
C ILE A 9 -17.06 6.55 8.17
N PRO A 10 -15.81 7.05 8.19
CA PRO A 10 -15.54 8.48 8.15
C PRO A 10 -16.08 9.17 6.90
N ALA A 11 -16.00 8.52 5.74
CA ALA A 11 -16.52 9.08 4.49
C ALA A 11 -18.04 9.26 4.53
N VAL A 12 -18.77 8.21 4.94
CA VAL A 12 -20.24 8.26 5.08
C VAL A 12 -20.65 9.29 6.14
N TRP A 13 -19.92 9.37 7.26
CA TRP A 13 -20.16 10.37 8.30
C TRP A 13 -20.03 11.81 7.79
N ASN A 14 -19.12 12.05 6.84
CA ASN A 14 -18.94 13.35 6.19
C ASN A 14 -19.83 13.56 4.96
N GLY A 15 -20.82 12.69 4.72
CA GLY A 15 -21.76 12.82 3.61
C GLY A 15 -21.17 12.48 2.23
N VAL A 16 -20.02 11.79 2.20
CA VAL A 16 -19.33 11.39 0.96
C VAL A 16 -19.58 9.90 0.69
N ASN A 17 -19.54 9.50 -0.58
CA ASN A 17 -19.61 8.08 -0.95
C ASN A 17 -18.43 7.30 -0.36
N GLY A 18 -18.70 6.37 0.57
CA GLY A 18 -17.67 5.63 1.28
C GLY A 18 -16.97 4.52 0.49
N TRP A 19 -17.50 4.10 -0.67
CA TRP A 19 -16.98 2.96 -1.42
C TRP A 19 -15.60 3.22 -2.04
N PHE A 20 -15.36 4.42 -2.57
CA PHE A 20 -14.05 4.77 -3.13
C PHE A 20 -12.96 4.91 -2.07
N PRO A 21 -13.16 5.64 -0.94
CA PRO A 21 -12.24 5.62 0.19
C PRO A 21 -11.97 4.21 0.73
N PHE A 22 -13.01 3.37 0.80
CA PHE A 22 -12.87 1.99 1.23
C PHE A 22 -12.02 1.15 0.28
N LEU A 23 -12.30 1.23 -1.02
CA LEU A 23 -11.56 0.53 -2.07
C LEU A 23 -10.09 0.98 -2.11
N GLU A 24 -9.85 2.29 -2.13
CA GLU A 24 -8.51 2.88 -2.07
C GLU A 24 -7.75 2.30 -0.89
N ARG A 25 -8.39 2.27 0.29
CA ARG A 25 -7.72 1.83 1.50
C ARG A 25 -7.39 0.34 1.52
N ILE A 26 -8.23 -0.49 0.90
CA ILE A 26 -7.93 -1.92 0.68
C ILE A 26 -6.74 -2.07 -0.26
N LEU A 27 -6.74 -1.38 -1.40
CA LEU A 27 -5.67 -1.47 -2.39
C LEU A 27 -4.33 -1.04 -1.79
N TRP A 28 -4.33 0.11 -1.12
CA TRP A 28 -3.15 0.67 -0.48
C TRP A 28 -2.57 -0.26 0.59
N THR A 29 -3.40 -0.74 1.52
CA THR A 29 -2.92 -1.67 2.56
C THR A 29 -2.43 -2.97 2.00
N ALA A 30 -3.17 -3.59 1.07
CA ALA A 30 -2.75 -4.84 0.46
C ALA A 30 -1.39 -4.69 -0.24
N ALA A 31 -1.16 -3.59 -0.95
CA ALA A 31 0.12 -3.30 -1.58
C ALA A 31 1.28 -3.27 -0.57
N LEU A 32 1.06 -2.68 0.61
CA LEU A 32 2.08 -2.55 1.65
C LEU A 32 2.28 -3.82 2.49
N THR A 33 1.25 -4.63 2.70
CA THR A 33 1.35 -5.82 3.56
C THR A 33 1.93 -7.02 2.83
N ILE A 34 1.69 -7.17 1.53
CA ILE A 34 2.19 -8.32 0.75
C ILE A 34 3.72 -8.49 0.81
N PRO A 35 4.56 -7.43 0.77
CA PRO A 35 6.00 -7.57 0.96
C PRO A 35 6.41 -8.19 2.30
N PHE A 36 5.66 -7.95 3.38
CA PHE A 36 5.89 -8.60 4.66
C PHE A 36 5.55 -10.09 4.57
N ASP A 37 4.41 -10.45 3.96
CA ASP A 37 4.07 -11.85 3.71
C ASP A 37 5.19 -12.56 2.92
N VAL A 38 5.76 -11.89 1.91
CA VAL A 38 6.86 -12.43 1.09
C VAL A 38 8.10 -12.70 1.93
N ARG A 39 8.47 -11.78 2.83
CA ARG A 39 9.57 -11.96 3.79
C ARG A 39 9.34 -13.18 4.66
N ASP A 40 8.15 -13.23 5.25
CA ASP A 40 7.80 -14.18 6.31
C ASP A 40 7.54 -15.58 5.75
N SER A 41 7.21 -15.71 4.46
CA SER A 41 6.99 -17.00 3.78
C SER A 41 8.15 -18.00 3.84
N SER A 42 9.36 -17.54 4.16
CA SER A 42 10.54 -18.40 4.34
C SER A 42 10.64 -19.02 5.74
N ILE A 43 9.95 -18.43 6.73
CA ILE A 43 9.98 -18.78 8.16
C ILE A 43 8.63 -19.36 8.59
N ASP A 44 7.54 -18.92 7.98
CA ASP A 44 6.18 -19.35 8.27
C ASP A 44 5.98 -20.86 8.07
N SER A 45 5.19 -21.46 8.96
CA SER A 45 4.73 -22.83 8.78
C SER A 45 3.92 -22.96 7.49
N LYS A 46 4.15 -24.05 6.75
CA LYS A 46 3.39 -24.40 5.53
C LYS A 46 1.88 -24.55 5.76
N SER A 47 1.42 -24.63 7.01
CA SER A 47 -0.01 -24.64 7.36
C SER A 47 -0.68 -23.27 7.17
N ILE A 48 0.09 -22.17 7.19
CA ILE A 48 -0.39 -20.81 6.92
C ILE A 48 -0.30 -20.58 5.42
N LYS A 49 -1.44 -20.41 4.75
CA LYS A 49 -1.49 -20.18 3.30
C LYS A 49 -1.63 -18.69 2.98
N THR A 50 -0.50 -17.98 2.93
CA THR A 50 -0.44 -16.59 2.44
C THR A 50 -0.32 -16.54 0.90
N LEU A 51 -0.44 -15.34 0.31
CA LEU A 51 -0.27 -15.14 -1.13
C LEU A 51 1.07 -15.72 -1.67
N PRO A 52 2.22 -15.50 -1.01
CA PRO A 52 3.49 -16.12 -1.40
C PRO A 52 3.47 -17.65 -1.40
N HIS A 53 2.76 -18.29 -0.48
CA HIS A 53 2.64 -19.75 -0.44
C HIS A 53 1.80 -20.31 -1.60
N LEU A 54 0.80 -19.54 -2.06
CA LEU A 54 -0.12 -19.95 -3.11
C LEU A 54 0.42 -19.67 -4.51
N LEU A 55 1.06 -18.51 -4.70
CA LEU A 55 1.42 -17.98 -6.02
C LEU A 55 2.94 -17.80 -6.20
N GLY A 56 3.72 -17.92 -5.13
CA GLY A 56 5.16 -17.63 -5.12
C GLY A 56 5.47 -16.16 -4.88
N ALA A 57 6.60 -15.89 -4.24
CA ALA A 57 7.06 -14.56 -3.85
C ALA A 57 7.02 -13.53 -5.00
N ARG A 58 7.52 -13.91 -6.18
CA ARG A 58 7.58 -13.02 -7.36
C ARG A 58 6.20 -12.56 -7.81
N ASN A 59 5.23 -13.48 -7.87
CA ASN A 59 3.87 -13.16 -8.29
C ASN A 59 3.14 -12.33 -7.22
N SER A 60 3.41 -12.57 -5.94
CA SER A 60 2.90 -11.73 -4.85
C SER A 60 3.40 -10.30 -4.96
N ILE A 61 4.69 -10.07 -5.23
CA ILE A 61 5.23 -8.71 -5.46
C ILE A 61 4.58 -8.04 -6.69
N PHE A 62 4.29 -8.79 -7.76
CA PHE A 62 3.57 -8.25 -8.91
C PHE A 62 2.14 -7.82 -8.55
N ILE A 63 1.41 -8.62 -7.76
CA ILE A 63 0.08 -8.26 -7.24
C ILE A 63 0.15 -7.02 -6.34
N ALA A 64 1.18 -6.92 -5.49
CA ALA A 64 1.41 -5.74 -4.65
C ALA A 64 1.57 -4.47 -5.50
N HIS A 65 2.32 -4.55 -6.60
CA HIS A 65 2.46 -3.43 -7.55
C HIS A 65 1.15 -3.09 -8.26
N ALA A 66 0.38 -4.10 -8.67
CA ALA A 66 -0.92 -3.86 -9.29
C ALA A 66 -1.85 -3.10 -8.32
N PHE A 67 -1.91 -3.52 -7.06
CA PHE A 67 -2.69 -2.81 -6.03
C PHE A 67 -2.15 -1.41 -5.74
N LEU A 68 -0.82 -1.24 -5.71
CA LEU A 68 -0.19 0.07 -5.53
C LEU A 68 -0.64 1.05 -6.63
N TRP A 69 -0.56 0.64 -7.91
CA TRP A 69 -0.92 1.49 -9.03
C TRP A 69 -2.43 1.72 -9.16
N LEU A 70 -3.27 0.79 -8.69
CA LEU A 70 -4.71 1.01 -8.58
C LEU A 70 -5.05 2.01 -7.45
N SER A 71 -4.34 1.97 -6.32
CA SER A 71 -4.45 3.00 -5.27
C SER A 71 -4.01 4.37 -5.81
N PHE A 72 -2.87 4.44 -6.51
CA PHE A 72 -2.42 5.65 -7.20
C PHE A 72 -3.51 6.24 -8.10
N ALA A 73 -4.08 5.42 -8.99
CA ALA A 73 -5.12 5.86 -9.91
C ALA A 73 -6.35 6.36 -9.16
N THR A 74 -6.73 5.71 -8.06
CA THR A 74 -7.85 6.16 -7.22
C THR A 74 -7.54 7.51 -6.55
N LEU A 75 -6.34 7.69 -6.01
CA LEU A 75 -5.91 8.95 -5.38
C LEU A 75 -5.87 10.12 -6.37
N VAL A 76 -5.37 9.91 -7.59
CA VAL A 76 -5.29 10.97 -8.59
C VAL A 76 -6.66 11.25 -9.22
N LEU A 77 -7.37 10.22 -9.68
CA LEU A 77 -8.58 10.39 -10.48
C LEU A 77 -9.83 10.69 -9.64
N TYR A 78 -9.94 10.10 -8.44
CA TYR A 78 -11.11 10.29 -7.58
C TYR A 78 -10.87 11.35 -6.51
N PHE A 79 -9.70 11.31 -5.84
CA PHE A 79 -9.37 12.26 -4.77
C PHE A 79 -8.66 13.53 -5.25
N GLY A 80 -8.27 13.61 -6.52
CA GLY A 80 -7.70 14.82 -7.11
C GLY A 80 -6.30 15.17 -6.60
N LEU A 81 -5.52 14.20 -6.14
CA LEU A 81 -4.13 14.45 -5.74
C LEU A 81 -3.28 14.93 -6.93
N PRO A 82 -2.30 15.84 -6.71
CA PRO A 82 -1.48 16.41 -7.78
C PRO A 82 -0.65 15.34 -8.46
N LEU A 83 -0.85 15.18 -9.77
CA LEU A 83 -0.25 14.11 -10.55
C LEU A 83 1.29 14.03 -10.43
N PRO A 84 2.08 15.11 -10.60
CA PRO A 84 3.54 15.00 -10.60
C PRO A 84 4.11 14.53 -9.25
N ALA A 85 3.65 15.15 -8.15
CA ALA A 85 4.12 14.81 -6.81
C ALA A 85 3.69 13.40 -6.39
N THR A 86 2.45 13.02 -6.72
CA THR A 86 1.92 11.69 -6.39
C THR A 86 2.63 10.62 -7.20
N PHE A 87 2.89 10.86 -8.50
CA PHE A 87 3.59 9.91 -9.36
C PHE A 87 5.03 9.66 -8.89
N LEU A 88 5.78 10.72 -8.57
CA LEU A 88 7.14 10.59 -8.04
C LEU A 88 7.17 9.77 -6.74
N LEU A 89 6.24 10.04 -5.83
CA LEU A 89 6.12 9.31 -4.58
C LEU A 89 5.79 7.83 -4.80
N PHE A 90 4.86 7.53 -5.71
CA PHE A 90 4.47 6.15 -6.02
C PHE A 90 5.55 5.38 -6.79
N CYS A 91 6.38 6.03 -7.60
CA CYS A 91 7.60 5.43 -8.15
C CYS A 91 8.60 5.04 -7.05
N PHE A 92 8.75 5.87 -6.02
CA PHE A 92 9.57 5.54 -4.85
C PHE A 92 8.97 4.34 -4.09
N PHE A 93 7.66 4.32 -3.84
CA PHE A 93 6.97 3.18 -3.22
C PHE A 93 7.14 1.89 -4.01
N ALA A 94 6.97 1.93 -5.33
CA ALA A 94 7.18 0.79 -6.20
C ALA A 94 8.64 0.28 -6.09
N THR A 95 9.62 1.18 -6.03
CA THR A 95 11.03 0.81 -5.87
C THR A 95 11.29 0.11 -4.53
N VAL A 96 10.70 0.60 -3.43
CA VAL A 96 10.79 -0.06 -2.12
C VAL A 96 10.12 -1.44 -2.12
N ILE A 97 8.97 -1.58 -2.78
CA ILE A 97 8.24 -2.86 -2.86
C ILE A 97 8.98 -3.86 -3.76
N ILE A 98 9.53 -3.44 -4.90
CA ILE A 98 10.14 -4.37 -5.86
C ILE A 98 11.45 -4.97 -5.36
N ILE A 99 12.22 -4.20 -4.59
CA ILE A 99 13.48 -4.70 -4.02
C ILE A 99 13.23 -5.55 -2.78
N ALA A 100 12.05 -5.48 -2.16
CA ALA A 100 11.74 -6.23 -0.95
C ALA A 100 12.06 -7.73 -1.11
N ASN A 101 12.84 -8.26 -0.17
CA ASN A 101 13.41 -9.59 -0.25
C ASN A 101 13.63 -10.15 1.17
N HIS A 102 13.46 -11.46 1.34
CA HIS A 102 13.74 -12.20 2.58
C HIS A 102 15.15 -12.00 3.15
N ARG A 103 16.12 -11.54 2.35
CA ARG A 103 17.49 -11.26 2.81
C ARG A 103 17.65 -9.93 3.55
N PHE A 104 16.69 -9.03 3.41
CA PHE A 104 16.74 -7.75 4.11
C PHE A 104 16.24 -7.92 5.54
N GLY A 105 17.02 -7.42 6.49
CA GLY A 105 16.69 -7.50 7.91
C GLY A 105 15.55 -6.56 8.31
N ASP A 106 15.16 -6.65 9.58
CA ASP A 106 14.00 -5.94 10.14
C ASP A 106 14.04 -4.43 9.92
N LEU A 107 15.23 -3.82 9.98
CA LEU A 107 15.38 -2.38 9.76
C LEU A 107 14.87 -1.93 8.39
N TYR A 108 15.04 -2.74 7.34
CA TYR A 108 14.52 -2.41 6.01
C TYR A 108 13.00 -2.33 6.02
N TYR A 109 12.37 -3.36 6.61
CA TYR A 109 10.92 -3.48 6.64
C TYR A 109 10.28 -2.43 7.55
N SER A 110 10.81 -2.25 8.76
CA SER A 110 10.31 -1.27 9.73
C SER A 110 10.57 0.17 9.31
N PHE A 111 11.72 0.48 8.70
CA PHE A 111 11.98 1.86 8.29
C PHE A 111 11.37 2.17 6.92
N PHE A 112 11.66 1.37 5.89
CA PHE A 112 11.25 1.70 4.53
C PHE A 112 9.79 1.35 4.26
N ILE A 113 9.31 0.17 4.65
CA ILE A 113 7.92 -0.23 4.31
C ILE A 113 6.91 0.37 5.30
N GLU A 114 7.12 0.25 6.61
CA GLU A 114 6.24 0.90 7.60
C GLU A 114 6.35 2.43 7.58
N GLY A 115 7.43 2.97 6.99
CA GLY A 115 7.62 4.40 6.75
C GLY A 115 6.77 4.97 5.60
N LEU A 116 6.35 4.16 4.62
CA LEU A 116 5.64 4.66 3.44
C LEU A 116 4.33 5.43 3.76
N PRO A 117 3.49 4.99 4.72
CA PRO A 117 2.32 5.76 5.14
C PRO A 117 2.65 7.18 5.62
N TRP A 118 3.80 7.38 6.29
CA TRP A 118 4.24 8.70 6.74
C TRP A 118 4.60 9.63 5.59
N LEU A 119 5.19 9.09 4.52
CA LEU A 119 5.50 9.86 3.32
C LEU A 119 4.22 10.27 2.58
N LEU A 120 3.22 9.39 2.50
CA LEU A 120 1.91 9.74 1.95
C LEU A 120 1.21 10.80 2.79
N LEU A 121 1.28 10.71 4.12
CA LEU A 121 0.79 11.77 5.01
C LEU A 121 1.51 13.10 4.76
N GLY A 122 2.83 13.07 4.58
CA GLY A 122 3.61 14.26 4.23
C GLY A 122 3.14 14.93 2.94
N LEU A 123 2.88 14.14 1.88
CA LEU A 123 2.30 14.66 0.64
C LEU A 123 0.94 15.32 0.88
N VAL A 124 0.05 14.65 1.62
CA VAL A 124 -1.30 15.17 1.94
C VAL A 124 -1.21 16.48 2.74
N ALA A 125 -0.30 16.56 3.72
CA ALA A 125 -0.08 17.77 4.52
C ALA A 125 0.50 18.94 3.71
N LEU A 126 1.24 18.65 2.64
CA LEU A 126 1.84 19.64 1.76
C LEU A 126 0.93 20.08 0.61
N LEU A 127 -0.24 19.45 0.41
CA LEU A 127 -1.18 19.80 -0.66
C LEU A 127 -1.51 21.29 -0.79
N PRO A 128 -1.66 22.08 0.30
CA PRO A 128 -1.94 23.52 0.17
C PRO A 128 -0.81 24.33 -0.49
N TYR A 129 0.37 23.75 -0.68
CA TYR A 129 1.57 24.42 -1.21
C TYR A 129 2.03 23.86 -2.56
N LEU A 130 1.33 22.86 -3.12
CA LEU A 130 1.64 22.18 -4.38
C LEU A 130 0.65 22.56 -5.47
#